data_AF-A0A094GRX1-F1
#
_entry.id   AF-A0A094GRX1-F1
#
_cell.length_a   1.000
_cell.length_b   1.000
_cell.length_c   1.000
_cell.angle_alpha   90.00
_cell.angle_beta   90.00
_cell.angle_gamma   90.00
#
_symmetry.space_group_name_H-M   'P 1'
#
loop_
_entity.id
_entity.type
_entity.pdbx_description
1 polymer ?
#
loop_
_entity_poly.entity_id
_entity_poly.type
_entity_poly.pdbx_seq_one_letter_code
_entity_poly.pdbx_strand_id
1 'polypeptide(L)'
;MPYAIYAVWLQISLMTNFVVHTLQLGRVHGEYELPNGTSANFASLQLHNQPQNTNMGIRHVVGNFNSNHTISGYVADVGEVNDARATRVADLLSDFRALQHSIASVSSDPPNPDDFYTEGYAALRQCAVDGQHVLNVAADTRVPTGRGGQAEQEKAELTQVLLDSFSRRHEAQKICMRQSAAMRWVAWRDGVLLGMRPDPSHVPALVSCDQALRAELATVTDENIYNLMRNSDYTMGRWTDEDPSLRNVQRWLRSRR
;
A
#
# COMPACT_ATOMS: atom_id res chain seq x y z
N MET A 1 7.92 0.37 29.57
CA MET A 1 6.61 -0.25 29.34
C MET A 1 6.71 -1.12 28.08
N PRO A 2 6.93 -2.45 28.20
CA PRO A 2 7.11 -3.34 27.04
C PRO A 2 5.84 -3.59 26.22
N TYR A 3 4.67 -3.12 26.68
CA TYR A 3 3.37 -3.50 26.14
C TYR A 3 3.07 -2.97 24.73
N ALA A 4 3.61 -1.81 24.32
CA ALA A 4 3.38 -1.26 22.98
C ALA A 4 4.04 -2.12 21.89
N ILE A 5 5.27 -2.57 22.15
CA ILE A 5 6.03 -3.45 21.24
C ILE A 5 5.33 -4.81 21.15
N TYR A 6 4.94 -5.42 22.27
CA TYR A 6 4.18 -6.69 22.23
C TYR A 6 2.81 -6.55 21.53
N ALA A 7 2.12 -5.43 21.66
CA ALA A 7 0.85 -5.19 20.96
C ALA A 7 1.06 -5.05 19.45
N VAL A 8 2.08 -4.32 19.01
CA VAL A 8 2.44 -4.21 17.58
C VAL A 8 2.90 -5.56 17.02
N TRP A 9 3.70 -6.32 17.78
CA TRP A 9 4.13 -7.67 17.43
C TRP A 9 2.97 -8.67 17.36
N LEU A 10 2.02 -8.61 18.30
CA LEU A 10 0.83 -9.44 18.30
C LEU A 10 -0.12 -9.05 17.15
N GLN A 11 -0.26 -7.76 16.86
CA GLN A 11 -1.01 -7.26 15.71
C GLN A 11 -0.40 -7.77 14.41
N ILE A 12 0.92 -7.62 14.23
CA ILE A 12 1.67 -8.12 13.06
C ILE A 12 1.49 -9.64 12.89
N SER A 13 1.57 -10.41 13.97
CA SER A 13 1.43 -11.87 13.96
C SER A 13 -0.01 -12.37 13.72
N LEU A 14 -1.01 -11.63 14.22
CA LEU A 14 -2.43 -11.89 13.94
C LEU A 14 -2.82 -11.46 12.51
N MET A 15 -2.19 -10.42 11.95
CA MET A 15 -2.44 -9.94 10.59
C MET A 15 -1.96 -10.93 9.52
N THR A 16 -0.91 -11.72 9.80
CA THR A 16 -0.41 -12.73 8.84
C THR A 16 -1.38 -13.90 8.66
N ASN A 17 -2.16 -14.25 9.70
CA ASN A 17 -3.04 -15.43 9.68
C ASN A 17 -4.43 -15.17 9.08
N PHE A 18 -4.96 -13.94 9.13
CA PHE A 18 -6.33 -13.66 8.68
C PHE A 18 -6.47 -13.61 7.15
N VAL A 19 -5.44 -13.16 6.42
CA VAL A 19 -5.51 -12.95 4.96
C VAL A 19 -5.24 -14.25 4.17
N VAL A 20 -4.38 -15.14 4.70
CA VAL A 20 -4.13 -16.47 4.11
C VAL A 20 -5.45 -17.26 4.01
N HIS A 21 -6.30 -17.16 5.04
CA HIS A 21 -7.57 -17.88 5.09
C HIS A 21 -8.64 -17.30 4.15
N THR A 22 -8.61 -15.99 3.86
CA THR A 22 -9.56 -15.34 2.93
C THR A 22 -9.16 -15.57 1.47
N LEU A 23 -7.87 -15.56 1.15
CA LEU A 23 -7.36 -15.87 -0.20
C LEU A 23 -7.53 -17.35 -0.56
N GLN A 24 -7.48 -18.28 0.42
CA GLN A 24 -7.80 -19.69 0.20
C GLN A 24 -9.30 -19.96 0.05
N LEU A 25 -10.17 -19.19 0.71
CA LEU A 25 -11.64 -19.34 0.61
C LEU A 25 -12.24 -18.69 -0.63
N GLY A 26 -11.62 -17.64 -1.18
CA GLY A 26 -12.02 -17.04 -2.47
C GLY A 26 -11.90 -18.00 -3.68
N ARG A 27 -11.31 -19.19 -3.48
CA ARG A 27 -11.20 -20.25 -4.49
C ARG A 27 -12.45 -21.13 -4.62
N VAL A 28 -13.48 -20.99 -3.76
CA VAL A 28 -14.55 -22.01 -3.63
C VAL A 28 -15.96 -21.52 -4.02
N HIS A 29 -16.22 -20.22 -4.19
CA HIS A 29 -17.57 -19.76 -4.57
C HIS A 29 -17.54 -18.79 -5.74
N GLY A 30 -17.72 -19.36 -6.94
CA GLY A 30 -18.23 -18.63 -8.09
C GLY A 30 -19.73 -18.38 -7.92
N GLU A 31 -20.10 -17.11 -8.04
CA GLU A 31 -21.42 -16.53 -8.42
C GLU A 31 -21.63 -15.23 -7.66
N TYR A 32 -21.35 -14.10 -8.31
CA TYR A 32 -22.02 -12.83 -7.99
C TYR A 32 -22.19 -12.02 -9.28
N GLU A 33 -23.43 -11.94 -9.75
CA GLU A 33 -23.87 -10.90 -10.70
C GLU A 33 -23.74 -9.53 -10.03
N LEU A 34 -23.12 -8.57 -10.72
CA LEU A 34 -23.15 -7.16 -10.32
C LEU A 34 -24.02 -6.38 -11.32
N PRO A 35 -25.13 -5.76 -10.88
CA PRO A 35 -25.85 -4.79 -11.69
C PRO A 35 -25.16 -3.42 -11.60
N ASN A 36 -24.98 -2.81 -12.76
CA ASN A 36 -24.75 -1.38 -12.99
C ASN A 36 -23.31 -0.85 -12.80
N GLY A 37 -22.48 -1.10 -13.82
CA GLY A 37 -21.99 -0.03 -14.71
C GLY A 37 -21.33 1.22 -14.13
N THR A 38 -20.78 1.18 -12.91
CA THR A 38 -20.06 2.31 -12.32
C THR A 38 -18.59 1.93 -12.15
N SER A 39 -17.74 2.39 -13.07
CA SER A 39 -16.30 2.25 -12.95
C SER A 39 -15.83 2.97 -11.69
N ALA A 40 -15.53 2.24 -10.63
CA ALA A 40 -14.85 2.81 -9.48
C ALA A 40 -13.47 3.27 -9.95
N ASN A 41 -13.28 4.59 -10.03
CA ASN A 41 -11.95 5.17 -10.15
C ASN A 41 -11.16 4.72 -8.91
N PHE A 42 -10.31 3.71 -9.03
CA PHE A 42 -9.47 3.24 -7.90
C PHE A 42 -8.47 4.30 -7.43
N ALA A 43 -8.17 5.30 -8.28
CA ALA A 43 -7.47 6.52 -7.86
C ALA A 43 -8.30 7.36 -6.86
N SER A 44 -9.63 7.28 -6.89
CA SER A 44 -10.53 8.00 -5.98
C SER A 44 -10.74 7.27 -4.64
N LEU A 45 -10.48 5.95 -4.56
CA LEU A 45 -10.44 5.25 -3.28
C LEU A 45 -9.23 5.64 -2.43
N GLN A 46 -8.19 6.25 -3.03
CA GLN A 46 -7.10 6.89 -2.29
C GLN A 46 -7.44 8.30 -1.76
N LEU A 47 -8.58 8.88 -2.17
CA LEU A 47 -9.03 10.22 -1.77
C LEU A 47 -10.22 10.22 -0.80
N HIS A 48 -10.75 9.05 -0.40
CA HIS A 48 -11.98 8.96 0.40
C HIS A 48 -11.80 8.75 1.91
N ASN A 49 -10.57 8.85 2.44
CA ASN A 49 -10.36 9.08 3.87
C ASN A 49 -10.31 10.59 4.15
N GLN A 50 -11.37 11.32 3.79
CA GLN A 50 -11.66 12.58 4.47
C GLN A 50 -12.31 12.26 5.80
N PRO A 51 -11.76 12.71 6.95
CA PRO A 51 -12.50 12.63 8.20
C PRO A 51 -13.79 13.45 8.05
N GLN A 52 -14.94 12.79 8.26
CA GLN A 52 -16.20 13.50 8.37
C GLN A 52 -16.08 14.52 9.50
N ASN A 53 -16.24 15.78 9.14
CA ASN A 53 -16.27 16.91 10.05
C ASN A 53 -17.49 16.79 10.98
N THR A 54 -17.31 16.13 12.12
CA THR A 54 -18.16 16.37 13.29
C THR A 54 -17.52 17.46 14.13
N ASN A 55 -17.89 18.68 13.78
CA ASN A 55 -17.64 19.89 14.53
C ASN A 55 -18.30 19.79 15.92
N MET A 56 -17.51 19.48 16.96
CA MET A 56 -17.77 19.97 18.32
C MET A 56 -16.45 20.33 19.00
N GLY A 57 -16.04 21.58 18.73
CA GLY A 57 -15.40 22.51 19.66
C GLY A 57 -14.18 22.03 20.44
N ILE A 58 -12.99 22.47 20.00
CA ILE A 58 -11.96 23.06 20.86
C ILE A 58 -11.21 24.13 20.02
N ARG A 59 -10.89 25.24 20.69
CA ARG A 59 -10.61 26.56 20.12
C ARG A 59 -9.38 26.64 19.20
N HIS A 60 -9.60 27.45 18.16
CA HIS A 60 -8.66 28.09 17.24
C HIS A 60 -7.47 28.75 17.98
N VAL A 61 -6.24 28.35 17.64
CA VAL A 61 -5.05 29.21 17.74
C VAL A 61 -4.33 29.13 16.39
N VAL A 62 -4.49 30.19 15.59
CA VAL A 62 -3.74 30.39 14.35
C VAL A 62 -2.33 30.80 14.74
N GLY A 63 -1.36 29.91 14.50
CA GLY A 63 0.06 30.23 14.54
C GLY A 63 0.65 30.13 13.15
N ASN A 64 0.98 31.28 12.55
CA ASN A 64 1.81 31.39 11.35
C ASN A 64 3.17 30.69 11.61
N PHE A 65 3.42 29.54 10.97
CA PHE A 65 4.75 28.93 10.95
C PHE A 65 5.42 29.19 9.60
N ASN A 66 6.01 30.38 9.49
CA ASN A 66 7.08 30.64 8.54
C ASN A 66 8.14 31.47 9.25
N SER A 67 9.20 30.81 9.74
CA SER A 67 10.57 31.35 9.85
C SER A 67 11.45 30.37 10.63
N ASN A 68 12.62 30.08 10.06
CA ASN A 68 13.88 29.73 10.72
C ASN A 68 13.76 29.36 12.21
N HIS A 69 13.62 28.07 12.52
CA HIS A 69 13.67 27.59 13.90
C HIS A 69 15.12 27.41 14.36
N THR A 70 15.73 28.53 14.72
CA THR A 70 16.65 28.55 15.85
C THR A 70 15.80 28.86 17.09
N ILE A 71 15.04 27.88 17.60
CA ILE A 71 14.35 27.99 18.88
C ILE A 71 15.12 27.19 19.94
N SER A 72 15.85 27.94 20.75
CA SER A 72 16.03 27.77 22.20
C SER A 72 15.79 26.36 22.76
N GLY A 73 16.86 25.55 22.82
CA GLY A 73 17.24 24.87 24.05
C GLY A 73 16.38 23.73 24.62
N TYR A 74 15.37 23.23 23.92
CA TYR A 74 14.74 21.94 24.26
C TYR A 74 15.07 20.94 23.15
N VAL A 75 16.09 20.12 23.40
CA VAL A 75 16.24 18.85 22.70
C VAL A 75 14.94 18.08 23.01
N ALA A 76 14.11 17.80 22.00
CA ALA A 76 12.93 16.96 22.19
C ALA A 76 13.37 15.71 22.97
N ASP A 77 12.66 15.41 24.06
CA ASP A 77 13.03 14.26 24.89
C ASP A 77 13.00 13.00 24.03
N VAL A 78 13.93 12.06 24.27
CA VAL A 78 14.02 10.83 23.46
C VAL A 78 12.69 10.06 23.50
N GLY A 79 11.92 10.20 24.59
CA GLY A 79 10.55 9.69 24.70
C GLY A 79 9.58 10.30 23.69
N GLU A 80 9.58 11.61 23.50
CA GLU A 80 8.69 12.30 22.56
C GLU A 80 8.96 11.88 21.10
N VAL A 81 10.23 11.65 20.75
CA VAL A 81 10.60 11.17 19.41
C VAL A 81 10.26 9.68 19.24
N ASN A 82 10.36 8.86 20.30
CA ASN A 82 9.91 7.47 20.27
C ASN A 82 8.39 7.38 20.09
N ASP A 83 7.61 8.27 20.69
CA ASP A 83 6.15 8.35 20.48
C ASP A 83 5.81 8.73 19.03
N ALA A 84 6.57 9.65 18.42
CA ALA A 84 6.42 9.98 17.00
C ALA A 84 6.73 8.77 16.09
N ARG A 85 7.80 8.02 16.38
CA ARG A 85 8.12 6.78 15.66
C ARG A 85 7.02 5.73 15.79
N ALA A 86 6.50 5.52 17.00
CA ALA A 86 5.43 4.56 17.25
C ALA A 86 4.15 4.94 16.49
N THR A 87 3.79 6.23 16.49
CA THR A 87 2.66 6.76 15.72
C THR A 87 2.85 6.51 14.23
N ARG A 88 4.05 6.79 13.70
CA ARG A 88 4.37 6.56 12.28
C ARG A 88 4.31 5.10 11.88
N VAL A 89 4.81 4.20 12.74
CA VAL A 89 4.66 2.75 12.53
C VAL A 89 3.19 2.36 12.47
N ALA A 90 2.35 2.88 13.37
CA ALA A 90 0.92 2.60 13.37
C ALA A 90 0.22 3.06 12.08
N ASP A 91 0.54 4.27 11.58
CA ASP A 91 0.04 4.78 10.30
C ASP A 91 0.41 3.85 9.14
N LEU A 92 1.68 3.43 9.06
CA LEU A 92 2.17 2.58 7.98
C LEU A 92 1.52 1.20 8.00
N LEU A 93 1.32 0.61 9.18
CA LEU A 93 0.65 -0.68 9.33
C LEU A 93 -0.85 -0.59 9.00
N SER A 94 -1.50 0.52 9.36
CA SER A 94 -2.89 0.80 8.98
C SER A 94 -3.06 0.89 7.46
N ASP A 95 -2.19 1.67 6.80
CA ASP A 95 -2.17 1.81 5.35
C ASP A 95 -1.87 0.47 4.66
N PHE A 96 -0.89 -0.29 5.17
CA PHE A 96 -0.59 -1.61 4.65
C PHE A 96 -1.81 -2.52 4.73
N ARG A 97 -2.54 -2.54 5.85
CA ARG A 97 -3.79 -3.31 5.99
C ARG A 97 -4.83 -2.92 4.95
N ALA A 98 -5.01 -1.63 4.69
CA ALA A 98 -5.92 -1.17 3.64
C ALA A 98 -5.50 -1.69 2.26
N LEU A 99 -4.19 -1.67 1.96
CA LEU A 99 -3.65 -2.23 0.72
C LEU A 99 -3.84 -3.75 0.64
N GLN A 100 -3.67 -4.51 1.74
CA GLN A 100 -3.94 -5.95 1.77
C GLN A 100 -5.39 -6.27 1.35
N HIS A 101 -6.35 -5.49 1.85
CA HIS A 101 -7.75 -5.63 1.46
C HIS A 101 -7.98 -5.31 -0.03
N SER A 102 -7.32 -4.27 -0.55
CA SER A 102 -7.39 -3.92 -1.97
C SER A 102 -6.76 -4.97 -2.88
N ILE A 103 -5.65 -5.59 -2.45
CA ILE A 103 -4.98 -6.64 -3.23
C ILE A 103 -5.89 -7.87 -3.33
N ALA A 104 -6.52 -8.26 -2.23
CA ALA A 104 -7.35 -9.45 -2.14
C ALA A 104 -8.72 -9.32 -2.82
N SER A 105 -9.22 -8.10 -3.06
CA SER A 105 -10.55 -7.88 -3.64
C SER A 105 -10.60 -8.03 -5.16
N VAL A 106 -9.44 -8.08 -5.84
CA VAL A 106 -9.37 -8.11 -7.30
C VAL A 106 -9.33 -9.56 -7.80
N SER A 107 -10.30 -9.93 -8.63
CA SER A 107 -10.28 -11.21 -9.33
C SER A 107 -9.21 -11.21 -10.42
N SER A 108 -8.41 -12.27 -10.48
CA SER A 108 -7.41 -12.48 -11.52
C SER A 108 -7.86 -13.45 -12.62
N ASP A 109 -9.02 -14.08 -12.45
CA ASP A 109 -9.58 -15.03 -13.39
C ASP A 109 -10.58 -14.32 -14.32
N PRO A 110 -10.43 -14.47 -15.66
CA PRO A 110 -11.37 -13.90 -16.60
C PRO A 110 -12.70 -14.66 -16.59
N PRO A 111 -13.84 -13.97 -16.82
CA PRO A 111 -15.11 -14.64 -17.04
C PRO A 111 -15.11 -15.55 -18.28
N ASN A 112 -14.35 -15.18 -19.32
CA ASN A 112 -14.19 -15.95 -20.55
C ASN A 112 -12.80 -16.61 -20.60
N PRO A 113 -12.70 -17.94 -20.80
CA PRO A 113 -11.41 -18.63 -20.91
C PRO A 113 -10.53 -18.12 -22.06
N ASP A 114 -11.12 -17.59 -23.14
CA ASP A 114 -10.37 -17.02 -24.27
C ASP A 114 -9.51 -15.81 -23.85
N ASP A 115 -9.92 -15.09 -22.79
CA ASP A 115 -9.19 -13.93 -22.29
C ASP A 115 -8.05 -14.30 -21.34
N PHE A 116 -7.86 -15.59 -21.01
CA PHE A 116 -6.86 -16.04 -20.05
C PHE A 116 -5.44 -15.56 -20.40
N TYR A 117 -5.04 -15.62 -21.67
CA TYR A 117 -3.69 -15.23 -22.10
C TYR A 117 -3.55 -13.76 -22.47
N THR A 118 -4.60 -12.96 -22.30
CA THR A 118 -4.53 -11.53 -22.59
C THR A 118 -3.69 -10.79 -21.54
N GLU A 119 -3.10 -9.67 -21.95
CA GLU A 119 -2.06 -8.99 -21.17
C GLU A 119 -2.56 -8.47 -19.82
N GLY A 120 -3.78 -7.91 -19.77
CA GLY A 120 -4.34 -7.43 -18.51
C GLY A 120 -4.60 -8.55 -17.50
N TYR A 121 -5.17 -9.67 -17.94
CA TYR A 121 -5.39 -10.82 -17.04
C TYR A 121 -4.08 -11.49 -16.63
N ALA A 122 -3.08 -11.54 -17.51
CA ALA A 122 -1.73 -11.97 -17.13
C ALA A 122 -1.12 -11.05 -16.05
N ALA A 123 -1.29 -9.73 -16.18
CA ALA A 123 -0.84 -8.77 -15.18
C ALA A 123 -1.58 -8.94 -13.84
N LEU A 124 -2.91 -9.16 -13.85
CA LEU A 124 -3.71 -9.40 -12.65
C LEU A 124 -3.26 -10.66 -11.91
N ARG A 125 -3.01 -11.76 -12.63
CA ARG A 125 -2.50 -12.99 -12.01
C ARG A 125 -1.11 -12.80 -11.42
N GLN A 126 -0.23 -12.06 -12.09
CA GLN A 126 1.08 -11.73 -11.52
C GLN A 126 0.92 -10.90 -10.24
N CYS A 127 0.00 -9.94 -10.22
CA CYS A 127 -0.30 -9.16 -9.02
C CYS A 127 -0.85 -10.02 -7.88
N ALA A 128 -1.66 -11.05 -8.17
CA ALA A 128 -2.14 -11.98 -7.16
C ALA A 128 -0.99 -12.80 -6.54
N VAL A 129 -0.04 -13.28 -7.36
CA VAL A 129 1.16 -13.97 -6.90
C VAL A 129 2.04 -13.05 -6.05
N ASP A 130 2.32 -11.84 -6.54
CA ASP A 130 3.14 -10.85 -5.84
C ASP A 130 2.46 -10.43 -4.52
N GLY A 131 1.14 -10.26 -4.54
CA GLY A 131 0.31 -9.97 -3.38
C GLY A 131 0.44 -11.05 -2.32
N GLN A 132 0.25 -12.31 -2.70
CA GLN A 132 0.41 -13.44 -1.79
C GLN A 132 1.82 -13.50 -1.20
N HIS A 133 2.86 -13.21 -1.99
CA HIS A 133 4.22 -13.16 -1.51
C HIS A 133 4.41 -12.08 -0.43
N VAL A 134 4.01 -10.83 -0.70
CA VAL A 134 4.13 -9.73 0.27
C VAL A 134 3.37 -10.01 1.58
N LEU A 135 2.25 -10.73 1.49
CA LEU A 135 1.46 -11.15 2.66
C LEU A 135 2.13 -12.27 3.46
N ASN A 136 2.81 -13.20 2.80
CA ASN A 136 3.44 -14.36 3.42
C ASN A 136 4.84 -14.08 3.96
N VAL A 137 5.51 -13.04 3.48
CA VAL A 137 6.81 -12.64 3.99
C VAL A 137 6.70 -12.30 5.48
N ALA A 138 7.37 -13.09 6.32
CA ALA A 138 7.39 -12.89 7.77
C ALA A 138 7.99 -11.53 8.15
N ALA A 139 7.49 -10.94 9.23
CA ALA A 139 8.03 -9.71 9.80
C ALA A 139 9.49 -9.90 10.22
N ASP A 140 10.29 -8.83 10.11
CA ASP A 140 11.66 -8.86 10.61
C ASP A 140 11.68 -8.99 12.14
N THR A 141 11.96 -10.20 12.63
CA THR A 141 12.00 -10.51 14.06
C THR A 141 13.36 -10.26 14.71
N ARG A 142 14.28 -9.61 14.00
CA ARG A 142 15.57 -9.22 14.58
C ARG A 142 15.34 -8.14 15.62
N VAL A 143 15.84 -8.37 16.83
CA VAL A 143 15.90 -7.38 17.90
C VAL A 143 17.24 -6.66 17.80
N PRO A 144 17.29 -5.42 17.30
CA PRO A 144 18.53 -4.67 17.25
C PRO A 144 19.00 -4.32 18.66
N THR A 145 20.31 -4.20 18.87
CA THR A 145 20.89 -3.79 20.15
C THR A 145 21.17 -2.29 20.12
N GLY A 146 20.41 -1.52 20.90
CA GLY A 146 20.65 -0.10 21.13
C GLY A 146 21.93 0.12 21.92
N ARG A 147 22.71 1.15 21.56
CA ARG A 147 23.88 1.56 22.35
C ARG A 147 23.45 2.61 23.36
N GLY A 148 22.94 2.17 24.52
CA GLY A 148 22.52 3.09 25.57
C GLY A 148 21.53 2.47 26.55
N GLY A 149 20.79 3.34 27.25
CA GLY A 149 19.71 2.94 28.13
C GLY A 149 18.45 2.50 27.37
N GLN A 150 17.38 2.27 28.12
CA GLN A 150 16.11 1.75 27.58
C GLN A 150 15.54 2.56 26.40
N ALA A 151 15.66 3.89 26.42
CA ALA A 151 15.14 4.75 25.35
C ALA A 151 15.86 4.56 24.01
N GLU A 152 17.17 4.28 24.03
CA GLU A 152 17.95 3.98 22.82
C GLU A 152 17.69 2.56 22.31
N GLN A 153 17.37 1.62 23.21
CA GLN A 153 16.92 0.28 22.83
C GLN A 153 15.55 0.36 22.13
N GLU A 154 14.61 1.10 22.71
CA GLU A 154 13.28 1.32 22.13
C GLU A 154 13.36 2.01 20.76
N LYS A 155 14.19 3.05 20.64
CA LYS A 155 14.47 3.68 19.35
C LYS A 155 14.97 2.66 18.32
N ALA A 156 15.94 1.82 18.67
CA ALA A 156 16.49 0.84 17.76
C ALA A 156 15.41 -0.13 17.26
N GLU A 157 14.56 -0.63 18.16
CA GLU A 157 13.44 -1.51 17.82
C GLU A 157 12.42 -0.81 16.92
N LEU A 158 12.01 0.41 17.25
CA LEU A 158 11.07 1.20 16.45
C LEU A 158 11.62 1.51 15.06
N THR A 159 12.90 1.84 14.92
CA THR A 159 13.53 2.05 13.61
C THR A 159 13.52 0.77 12.75
N GLN A 160 13.72 -0.40 13.35
CA GLN A 160 13.64 -1.68 12.63
C GLN A 160 12.23 -1.95 12.12
N VAL A 161 11.21 -1.75 12.97
CA VAL A 161 9.80 -1.93 12.62
C VAL A 161 9.35 -0.90 11.60
N LEU A 162 9.84 0.34 11.69
CA LEU A 162 9.60 1.40 10.71
C LEU A 162 10.10 0.99 9.31
N LEU A 163 11.30 0.43 9.22
CA LEU A 163 11.84 -0.08 7.96
C LEU A 163 10.99 -1.23 7.38
N ASP A 164 10.60 -2.20 8.21
CA ASP A 164 9.76 -3.34 7.81
C ASP A 164 8.40 -2.87 7.28
N SER A 165 7.67 -2.09 8.08
CA SER A 165 6.33 -1.56 7.75
C SER A 165 6.33 -0.67 6.51
N PHE A 166 7.31 0.24 6.39
CA PHE A 166 7.44 1.09 5.20
C PHE A 166 7.70 0.26 3.94
N SER A 167 8.59 -0.74 4.03
CA SER A 167 8.94 -1.58 2.88
C SER A 167 7.77 -2.44 2.41
N ARG A 168 6.96 -2.97 3.35
CA ARG A 168 5.72 -3.70 3.03
C ARG A 168 4.67 -2.82 2.35
N ARG A 169 4.45 -1.61 2.89
CA ARG A 169 3.54 -0.63 2.29
C ARG A 169 3.99 -0.25 0.87
N HIS A 170 5.29 -0.06 0.66
CA HIS A 170 5.87 0.27 -0.65
C HIS A 170 5.59 -0.82 -1.69
N GLU A 171 5.88 -2.08 -1.38
CA GLU A 171 5.57 -3.18 -2.31
C GLU A 171 4.06 -3.36 -2.53
N ALA A 172 3.25 -3.28 -1.48
CA ALA A 172 1.81 -3.39 -1.62
C ALA A 172 1.22 -2.27 -2.48
N GLN A 173 1.70 -1.04 -2.33
CA GLN A 173 1.30 0.10 -3.15
C GLN A 173 1.64 -0.14 -4.63
N LYS A 174 2.83 -0.68 -4.91
CA LYS A 174 3.25 -1.06 -6.26
C LYS A 174 2.32 -2.09 -6.88
N ILE A 175 1.94 -3.13 -6.12
CA ILE A 175 0.98 -4.15 -6.57
C ILE A 175 -0.39 -3.53 -6.85
N CYS A 176 -0.93 -2.72 -5.94
CA CYS A 176 -2.22 -2.04 -6.13
C CYS A 176 -2.23 -1.15 -7.37
N MET A 177 -1.13 -0.45 -7.67
CA MET A 177 -1.03 0.38 -8.88
C MET A 177 -1.01 -0.46 -10.16
N ARG A 178 -0.31 -1.60 -10.17
CA ARG A 178 -0.34 -2.57 -11.28
C ARG A 178 -1.74 -3.17 -11.47
N GLN A 179 -2.41 -3.55 -10.38
CA GLN A 179 -3.80 -4.03 -10.41
C GLN A 179 -4.73 -2.97 -10.99
N SER A 180 -4.60 -1.72 -10.54
CA SER A 180 -5.44 -0.62 -11.03
C SER A 180 -5.27 -0.38 -12.54
N ALA A 181 -4.04 -0.47 -13.05
CA ALA A 181 -3.76 -0.36 -14.49
C ALA A 181 -4.40 -1.51 -15.28
N ALA A 182 -4.24 -2.75 -14.78
CA ALA A 182 -4.84 -3.91 -15.41
C ALA A 182 -6.38 -3.89 -15.35
N MET A 183 -6.98 -3.41 -14.26
CA MET A 183 -8.44 -3.24 -14.16
C MET A 183 -8.97 -2.17 -15.13
N ARG A 184 -8.23 -1.08 -15.36
CA ARG A 184 -8.58 -0.11 -16.43
C ARG A 184 -8.52 -0.76 -17.80
N TRP A 185 -7.49 -1.56 -18.07
CA TRP A 185 -7.39 -2.32 -19.31
C TRP A 185 -8.59 -3.26 -19.51
N VAL A 186 -9.03 -3.98 -18.46
CA VAL A 186 -10.23 -4.84 -18.53
C VAL A 186 -11.46 -4.00 -18.89
N ALA A 187 -11.69 -2.89 -18.19
CA ALA A 187 -12.82 -2.01 -18.46
C ALA A 187 -12.81 -1.43 -19.89
N TRP A 188 -11.65 -1.04 -20.42
CA TRP A 188 -11.54 -0.56 -21.80
C TRP A 188 -11.79 -1.67 -22.82
N ARG A 189 -11.23 -2.87 -22.58
CA ARG A 189 -11.48 -4.03 -23.43
C ARG A 189 -12.96 -4.37 -23.48
N ASP A 190 -13.62 -4.41 -22.33
CA ASP A 190 -15.07 -4.67 -22.25
C ASP A 190 -15.86 -3.60 -23.01
N GLY A 191 -15.44 -2.34 -22.93
CA GLY A 191 -16.04 -1.24 -23.70
C GLY A 191 -15.82 -1.34 -25.21
N VAL A 192 -14.68 -1.87 -25.66
CA VAL A 192 -14.42 -2.13 -27.09
C VAL A 192 -15.25 -3.30 -27.60
N LEU A 193 -15.38 -4.36 -26.80
CA LEU A 193 -16.04 -5.59 -27.21
C LEU A 193 -17.55 -5.54 -27.03
N LEU A 194 -18.08 -4.76 -26.08
CA LEU A 194 -19.51 -4.68 -25.76
C LEU A 194 -20.15 -6.07 -25.53
N GLY A 195 -19.38 -7.01 -24.95
CA GLY A 195 -19.80 -8.41 -24.73
C GLY A 195 -19.68 -9.32 -25.96
N MET A 196 -19.25 -8.81 -27.11
CA MET A 196 -18.99 -9.59 -28.32
C MET A 196 -17.61 -10.23 -28.30
N ARG A 197 -17.42 -11.25 -29.14
CA ARG A 197 -16.09 -11.82 -29.36
C ARG A 197 -15.23 -10.87 -30.20
N PRO A 198 -13.90 -10.81 -29.98
CA PRO A 198 -13.00 -10.05 -30.83
C PRO A 198 -13.12 -10.47 -32.30
N ASP A 199 -13.15 -9.48 -33.19
CA ASP A 199 -13.14 -9.67 -34.64
C ASP A 199 -12.17 -8.64 -35.28
N PRO A 200 -11.85 -8.76 -36.59
CA PRO A 200 -10.87 -7.88 -37.24
C PRO A 200 -11.13 -6.37 -37.10
N SER A 201 -12.38 -5.95 -36.95
CA SER A 201 -12.76 -4.55 -36.74
C SER A 201 -12.33 -4.00 -35.37
N HIS A 202 -12.25 -4.88 -34.36
CA HIS A 202 -11.85 -4.51 -32.99
C HIS A 202 -10.33 -4.40 -32.81
N VAL A 203 -9.54 -5.05 -33.68
CA VAL A 203 -8.09 -5.21 -33.52
C VAL A 203 -7.36 -3.88 -33.26
N PRO A 204 -7.60 -2.77 -34.00
CA PRO A 204 -6.89 -1.52 -33.74
C PRO A 204 -7.15 -0.96 -32.34
N ALA A 205 -8.40 -1.05 -31.86
CA ALA A 205 -8.79 -0.57 -30.54
C ALA A 205 -8.19 -1.44 -29.42
N LEU A 206 -8.20 -2.76 -29.60
CA LEU A 206 -7.59 -3.69 -28.63
C LEU A 206 -6.07 -3.50 -28.52
N VAL A 207 -5.38 -3.26 -29.64
CA VAL A 207 -3.95 -2.92 -29.62
C VAL A 207 -3.69 -1.62 -28.87
N SER A 208 -4.58 -0.63 -29.00
CA SER A 208 -4.51 0.62 -28.24
C SER A 208 -4.66 0.38 -26.73
N CYS A 209 -5.58 -0.50 -26.31
CA CYS A 209 -5.71 -0.92 -24.91
C CYS A 209 -4.39 -1.50 -24.38
N ASP A 210 -3.78 -2.45 -25.11
CA ASP A 210 -2.51 -3.07 -24.72
C ASP A 210 -1.38 -2.04 -24.61
N GLN A 211 -1.29 -1.10 -25.56
CA GLN A 211 -0.30 -0.02 -25.53
C GLN A 211 -0.50 0.89 -24.32
N ALA A 212 -1.74 1.25 -24.00
CA ALA A 212 -2.05 2.06 -22.83
C ALA A 212 -1.68 1.34 -21.52
N LEU A 213 -1.99 0.04 -21.41
CA LEU A 213 -1.58 -0.78 -20.26
C LEU A 213 -0.06 -0.80 -20.09
N ARG A 214 0.70 -1.05 -21.16
CA ARG A 214 2.17 -1.05 -21.10
C ARG A 214 2.73 0.32 -20.69
N ALA A 215 2.16 1.39 -21.23
CA ALA A 215 2.56 2.75 -20.87
C ALA A 215 2.31 3.02 -19.38
N GLU A 216 1.15 2.64 -18.85
CA GLU A 216 0.85 2.78 -17.43
C GLU A 216 1.77 1.93 -16.55
N LEU A 217 1.95 0.64 -16.88
CA LEU A 217 2.83 -0.25 -16.13
C LEU A 217 4.29 0.23 -16.12
N ALA A 218 4.76 0.86 -17.20
CA ALA A 218 6.09 1.46 -17.26
C ALA A 218 6.27 2.63 -16.26
N THR A 219 5.19 3.28 -15.83
CA THR A 219 5.25 4.32 -14.78
C THR A 219 5.35 3.75 -13.37
N VAL A 220 5.06 2.46 -13.18
CA VAL A 220 5.06 1.81 -11.87
C VAL A 220 6.49 1.38 -11.51
N THR A 221 7.32 2.37 -11.17
CA THR A 221 8.71 2.20 -10.74
C THR A 221 8.87 2.43 -9.24
N ASP A 222 9.91 1.86 -8.63
CA ASP A 222 10.15 2.02 -7.19
C ASP A 222 10.30 3.49 -6.79
N GLU A 223 10.93 4.32 -7.63
CA GLU A 223 11.10 5.76 -7.44
C GLU A 223 9.77 6.50 -7.47
N ASN A 224 8.90 6.20 -8.44
CA ASN A 224 7.60 6.85 -8.55
C ASN A 224 6.70 6.49 -7.37
N ILE A 225 6.67 5.21 -6.97
CA ILE A 225 5.93 4.76 -5.79
C ILE A 225 6.44 5.45 -4.52
N TYR A 226 7.75 5.51 -4.34
CA TYR A 226 8.36 6.13 -3.17
C TYR A 226 8.01 7.62 -3.06
N ASN A 227 8.11 8.36 -4.17
CA ASN A 227 7.77 9.78 -4.22
C ASN A 227 6.26 10.01 -4.01
N LEU A 228 5.40 9.17 -4.60
CA LEU A 228 3.95 9.25 -4.42
C LEU A 228 3.56 9.06 -2.95
N MET A 229 4.09 8.01 -2.31
CA MET A 229 3.82 7.73 -0.89
C MET A 229 4.30 8.87 0.01
N ARG A 230 5.55 9.33 -0.19
CA ARG A 230 6.13 10.43 0.57
C ARG A 230 5.29 11.71 0.43
N ASN A 231 4.93 12.09 -0.79
CA ASN A 231 4.09 13.26 -1.03
C ASN A 231 2.72 13.12 -0.36
N SER A 232 2.10 11.94 -0.44
CA SER A 232 0.83 11.66 0.23
C SER A 232 0.94 11.84 1.75
N ASP A 233 1.96 11.26 2.38
CA ASP A 233 2.17 11.40 3.82
C ASP A 233 2.43 12.85 4.24
N TYR A 234 3.20 13.61 3.46
CA TYR A 234 3.40 15.04 3.67
C TYR A 234 2.08 15.82 3.59
N THR A 235 1.25 15.56 2.57
CA THR A 235 -0.04 16.23 2.43
C THR A 235 -1.03 15.90 3.54
N MET A 236 -0.89 14.72 4.17
CA MET A 236 -1.68 14.32 5.33
C MET A 236 -1.12 14.84 6.66
N GLY A 237 -0.01 15.59 6.64
CA GLY A 237 0.63 16.11 7.85
C GLY A 237 1.24 15.02 8.75
N ARG A 238 1.58 13.86 8.20
CA ARG A 238 2.21 12.76 8.94
C ARG A 238 3.68 13.06 9.22
N TRP A 239 4.18 12.55 10.34
CA TRP A 239 5.60 12.63 10.66
C TRP A 239 6.42 11.73 9.71
N THR A 240 7.39 12.32 9.00
CA THR A 240 8.17 11.63 7.95
C THR A 240 9.69 11.82 8.09
N ASP A 241 10.15 12.48 9.15
CA ASP A 241 11.56 12.90 9.30
C ASP A 241 12.55 11.73 9.30
N GLU A 242 12.14 10.57 9.82
CA GLU A 242 12.96 9.36 9.86
C GLU A 242 12.48 8.26 8.91
N ASP A 243 11.66 8.60 7.91
CA ASP A 243 11.24 7.61 6.93
C ASP A 243 12.45 6.98 6.21
N PRO A 244 12.47 5.65 6.03
CA PRO A 244 13.57 4.97 5.38
C PRO A 244 13.83 5.50 3.96
N SER A 245 15.11 5.63 3.59
CA SER A 245 15.48 5.93 2.19
C SER A 245 15.06 4.80 1.24
N LEU A 246 14.79 5.14 -0.03
CA LEU A 246 14.46 4.15 -1.07
C LEU A 246 15.53 3.04 -1.17
N ARG A 247 16.80 3.40 -1.03
CA ARG A 247 17.91 2.44 -1.03
C ARG A 247 17.80 1.40 0.08
N ASN A 248 17.37 1.81 1.28
CA ASN A 248 17.18 0.91 2.42
C ASN A 248 15.99 -0.01 2.18
N VAL A 249 14.89 0.54 1.63
CA VAL A 249 13.71 -0.24 1.23
C VAL A 249 14.08 -1.31 0.20
N GLN A 250 14.75 -0.93 -0.90
CA GLN A 250 15.19 -1.88 -1.93
C GLN A 250 16.19 -2.92 -1.41
N ARG A 251 17.03 -2.58 -0.43
CA ARG A 251 17.92 -3.55 0.23
C ARG A 251 17.10 -4.54 1.06
N TRP A 252 16.16 -4.04 1.86
CA TRP A 252 15.28 -4.85 2.71
C TRP A 252 14.42 -5.81 1.89
N LEU A 253 13.97 -5.38 0.71
CA LEU A 253 13.19 -6.18 -0.22
C LEU A 253 14.01 -7.28 -0.87
N ARG A 254 15.21 -6.95 -1.36
CA ARG A 254 16.11 -7.93 -1.96
C ARG A 254 16.54 -9.03 -0.98
N SER A 255 16.64 -8.74 0.32
CA SER A 255 16.97 -9.77 1.30
C SER A 255 15.82 -10.73 1.60
N ARG A 256 14.65 -10.57 0.95
CA ARG A 256 13.42 -11.35 1.21
C ARG A 256 12.72 -11.87 -0.05
N ARG A 257 13.32 -11.70 -1.22
CA ARG A 257 12.86 -12.30 -2.47
C ARG A 257 13.24 -13.78 -2.54
#